data_AF-U2C4B8-F1
#
_entry.id   AF-U2C4B8-F1
#
_cell.length_a   1.000
_cell.length_b   1.000
_cell.length_c   1.000
_cell.angle_alpha   90.00
_cell.angle_beta   90.00
_cell.angle_gamma   90.00
#
_symmetry.space_group_name_H-M   'P 1'
#
loop_
_entity.id
_entity.type
_entity.pdbx_description
1 polymer ?
#
loop_
_entity_poly.entity_id
_entity_poly.type
_entity_poly.pdbx_seq_one_letter_code
_entity_poly.pdbx_strand_id
1 'polypeptide(L)'
;MNMNVIPLKKNLSFLQYQAIIKFLNDIGVEVADSGTDPYADILTQEDIEAIMLSREQIQKGLGIKNEDVFNEIEEKRRRSWK
;
A
#
# COMPACT_ATOMS: atom_id res chain seq x y z
N MET A 1 -19.30 3.10 27.51
CA MET A 1 -18.65 4.39 27.16
C MET A 1 -19.31 4.89 25.89
N ASN A 2 -19.78 6.15 25.86
CA ASN A 2 -20.45 6.72 24.70
C ASN A 2 -19.36 7.38 23.82
N MET A 3 -19.09 6.82 22.64
CA MET A 3 -18.06 7.34 21.74
C MET A 3 -18.68 8.42 20.85
N ASN A 4 -18.31 9.68 21.06
CA ASN A 4 -18.79 10.78 20.23
C ASN A 4 -18.04 10.74 18.88
N VAL A 5 -18.77 10.56 17.78
CA VAL A 5 -18.21 10.54 16.42
C VAL A 5 -18.42 11.90 15.78
N ILE A 6 -17.35 12.53 15.29
CA ILE A 6 -17.40 13.76 14.51
C ILE A 6 -17.31 13.39 13.02
N PRO A 7 -18.41 13.43 12.25
CA PRO A 7 -18.35 13.12 10.81
C PRO A 7 -17.64 14.26 10.06
N LEU A 8 -16.58 13.92 9.33
CA LEU A 8 -15.94 14.85 8.40
C LEU A 8 -16.80 14.98 7.12
N LYS A 9 -16.94 16.20 6.57
CA LYS A 9 -17.75 16.45 5.36
C LYS A 9 -17.23 15.61 4.18
N LYS A 10 -18.15 15.00 3.44
CA LYS A 10 -17.93 13.98 2.39
C LYS A 10 -16.97 14.33 1.22
N ASN A 11 -16.50 15.58 1.10
CA ASN A 11 -15.68 16.04 -0.03
C ASN A 11 -14.38 16.73 0.42
N LEU A 12 -13.64 16.13 1.36
CA LEU A 12 -12.31 16.63 1.72
C LEU A 12 -11.28 16.09 0.72
N SER A 13 -10.46 17.00 0.17
CA SER A 13 -9.23 16.58 -0.50
C SER A 13 -8.26 15.94 0.50
N PHE A 14 -7.34 15.12 0.02
CA PHE A 14 -6.33 14.44 0.85
C PHE A 14 -5.57 15.40 1.78
N LEU A 15 -5.16 16.57 1.26
CA LEU A 15 -4.45 17.58 2.05
C LEU A 15 -5.33 18.18 3.16
N GLN A 16 -6.61 18.42 2.86
CA GLN A 16 -7.55 18.94 3.86
C GLN A 16 -7.82 17.90 4.95
N TYR A 17 -7.94 16.62 4.57
CA TYR A 17 -8.05 15.52 5.52
C TYR A 17 -6.82 15.46 6.44
N GLN A 18 -5.60 15.47 5.90
CA GLN A 18 -4.38 15.45 6.70
C GLN A 18 -4.27 16.64 7.67
N ALA A 19 -4.62 17.84 7.21
CA ALA A 19 -4.61 19.04 8.05
C ALA A 19 -5.60 18.92 9.22
N ILE A 20 -6.79 18.36 8.97
CA ILE A 20 -7.82 18.15 10.00
C ILE A 20 -7.37 17.07 10.98
N ILE A 21 -6.86 15.93 10.52
CA ILE A 21 -6.34 14.86 11.40
C ILE A 21 -5.22 15.39 12.29
N LYS A 22 -4.28 16.15 11.72
CA LYS A 22 -3.19 16.77 12.48
C LYS A 22 -3.73 17.71 13.55
N PHE A 23 -4.66 18.59 13.20
CA PHE A 23 -5.29 19.50 14.16
C PHE A 23 -6.00 18.75 15.29
N LEU A 24 -6.75 17.69 14.98
CA LEU A 24 -7.45 16.87 15.97
C LEU A 24 -6.47 16.17 16.93
N ASN A 25 -5.36 15.65 16.40
CA ASN A 25 -4.30 15.07 17.24
C ASN A 25 -3.65 16.12 18.15
N ASP A 26 -3.38 17.33 17.64
CA ASP A 26 -2.76 18.41 18.42
C ASP A 26 -3.63 18.85 19.61
N ILE A 27 -4.95 18.72 19.53
CA ILE A 27 -5.89 19.04 20.61
C ILE A 27 -6.25 17.82 21.49
N GLY A 28 -5.60 16.67 21.27
CA GLY A 28 -5.80 15.45 22.06
C GLY A 28 -7.09 14.70 21.75
N VAL A 29 -7.67 14.90 20.56
CA VAL A 29 -8.85 14.16 20.09
C VAL A 29 -8.38 12.97 19.25
N GLU A 30 -8.60 11.77 19.77
CA GLU A 30 -8.35 10.54 19.02
C GLU A 30 -9.41 10.35 17.93
N VAL A 31 -8.96 10.29 16.68
CA VAL A 31 -9.82 9.96 15.54
C VAL A 31 -9.83 8.45 15.41
N ALA A 32 -10.92 7.82 15.85
CA ALA A 32 -11.17 6.42 15.53
C ALA A 32 -11.42 6.30 14.02
N ASP A 33 -10.68 5.40 13.38
CA ASP A 33 -10.99 5.03 12.00
C ASP A 33 -12.41 4.49 11.97
N SER A 34 -13.27 5.04 11.10
CA SER A 34 -14.61 4.50 10.95
C SER A 34 -14.43 3.08 10.45
N GLY A 35 -14.69 2.06 11.28
CA GLY A 35 -14.28 0.65 11.09
C GLY A 35 -14.71 -0.06 9.78
N THR A 36 -15.24 0.68 8.83
CA THR A 36 -15.24 0.36 7.40
C THR A 36 -14.12 1.15 6.72
N ASP A 37 -12.93 0.58 6.69
CA ASP A 37 -11.91 0.96 5.71
C ASP A 37 -12.40 0.46 4.34
N PRO A 38 -12.81 1.34 3.41
CA PRO A 38 -13.25 0.93 2.07
C PRO A 38 -12.12 0.27 1.25
N TYR A 39 -10.89 0.27 1.78
CA TYR A 39 -9.71 -0.36 1.22
C TYR A 39 -9.24 -1.59 2.00
N ALA A 40 -9.95 -2.00 3.07
CA ALA A 40 -9.62 -3.21 3.82
C ALA A 40 -9.60 -4.46 2.94
N ASP A 41 -10.43 -4.47 1.90
CA ASP A 41 -10.53 -5.57 0.92
C ASP A 41 -9.65 -5.37 -0.33
N ILE A 42 -8.86 -4.29 -0.43
CA ILE A 42 -7.98 -4.07 -1.60
C ILE A 42 -6.74 -4.97 -1.54
N LEU A 43 -6.20 -5.22 -0.36
CA LEU A 43 -5.04 -6.09 -0.16
C LEU A 43 -5.46 -7.26 0.71
N THR A 44 -5.46 -8.45 0.11
CA THR A 44 -5.62 -9.69 0.87
C THR A 44 -4.38 -9.93 1.73
N GLN A 45 -4.50 -10.82 2.72
CA GLN A 45 -3.35 -11.27 3.51
C GLN A 45 -2.24 -11.87 2.62
N GLU A 46 -2.62 -12.55 1.53
CA GLU A 46 -1.68 -13.09 0.55
C GLU A 46 -0.92 -11.96 -0.18
N ASP A 47 -1.59 -10.87 -0.54
CA ASP A 47 -0.96 -9.71 -1.16
C ASP A 47 0.06 -9.05 -0.22
N ILE A 48 -0.28 -8.94 1.07
CA ILE A 48 0.61 -8.40 2.10
C ILE A 48 1.86 -9.27 2.22
N GLU A 49 1.71 -10.59 2.28
CA GLU A 49 2.82 -11.54 2.35
C GLU A 49 3.71 -11.48 1.12
N ALA A 50 3.13 -11.39 -0.08
CA ALA A 50 3.87 -11.26 -1.33
C ALA A 50 4.69 -9.97 -1.37
N ILE A 51 4.12 -8.85 -0.91
CA ILE A 51 4.85 -7.57 -0.82
C ILE A 51 5.99 -7.66 0.19
N MET A 52 5.77 -8.27 1.35
CA MET A 52 6.81 -8.46 2.36
C MET A 52 7.97 -9.31 1.84
N LEU A 53 7.66 -10.43 1.18
CA LEU A 53 8.65 -11.31 0.57
C LEU A 53 9.46 -10.59 -0.51
N SER A 54 8.78 -9.83 -1.38
CA SER A 54 9.44 -9.03 -2.43
C SER A 54 10.41 -8.00 -1.83
N ARG A 55 10.02 -7.32 -0.75
CA ARG A 55 10.89 -6.37 -0.03
C ARG A 55 12.12 -7.06 0.55
N GLU A 56 11.94 -8.24 1.16
CA GLU A 56 13.05 -9.02 1.72
C GLU A 56 14.03 -9.49 0.61
N GLN A 57 13.50 -9.94 -0.53
CA GLN A 57 14.32 -10.31 -1.69
C GLN A 57 15.12 -9.13 -2.22
N ILE A 58 14.52 -7.94 -2.32
CA ILE A 58 15.22 -6.71 -2.72
C ILE A 58 16.34 -6.38 -1.72
N GLN A 59 16.07 -6.45 -0.41
CA GLN A 59 17.09 -6.21 0.63
C GLN A 59 18.25 -7.21 0.56
N LYS A 60 17.98 -8.46 0.19
CA LYS A 60 19.00 -9.50 -0.02
C LYS A 60 19.72 -9.38 -1.37
N GLY A 61 19.41 -8.37 -2.19
CA GLY A 61 20.00 -8.17 -3.52
C GLY A 61 19.49 -9.17 -4.58
N LEU A 62 18.39 -9.87 -4.29
CA LEU A 62 17.73 -10.82 -5.19
C LEU A 62 16.68 -10.15 -6.10
N GLY A 63 16.64 -8.81 -6.12
CA GLY A 63 15.80 -8.06 -7.06
C GLY A 63 16.32 -8.24 -8.48
N ILE A 64 15.46 -8.70 -9.39
CA ILE A 64 15.79 -8.84 -10.81
C ILE A 64 15.58 -7.49 -11.49
N LYS A 65 16.56 -7.02 -12.27
CA LYS A 65 16.37 -5.80 -13.06
C LYS A 65 15.55 -6.14 -14.30
N ASN A 66 14.82 -5.14 -14.78
CA ASN A 66 14.00 -5.27 -15.97
C ASN A 66 14.82 -5.74 -17.20
N GLU A 67 16.03 -5.20 -17.37
CA GLU A 67 16.97 -5.59 -18.42
C GLU A 67 17.34 -7.09 -18.39
N ASP A 68 17.51 -7.66 -17.19
CA ASP A 68 17.84 -9.07 -17.02
C ASP A 68 16.67 -9.98 -17.46
N VAL A 69 15.43 -9.56 -17.17
CA VAL A 69 14.21 -10.25 -17.62
C VAL A 69 14.09 -10.24 -19.13
N PHE A 70 14.33 -9.09 -19.77
CA PHE A 70 14.29 -8.98 -21.23
C PHE A 70 15.34 -9.86 -21.91
N ASN A 71 16.57 -9.85 -21.39
CA ASN A 71 17.67 -10.68 -21.91
C ASN A 71 17.37 -12.17 -21.78
N GLU A 72 16.78 -12.61 -20.66
CA GLU A 72 16.39 -14.01 -20.46
C GLU A 72 15.30 -14.45 -21.45
N ILE A 73 14.31 -13.58 -21.71
CA ILE A 73 13.24 -13.85 -22.67
C ILE A 73 13.79 -13.93 -24.10
N GLU A 74 14.70 -13.03 -24.49
CA GLU A 74 15.36 -13.09 -25.80
C GLU A 74 16.17 -14.38 -25.97
N GLU A 75 16.95 -14.78 -24.96
CA GLU A 75 17.73 -16.02 -24.99
C GLU A 75 16.82 -17.26 -25.08
N LYS A 76 15.71 -17.29 -24.33
CA LYS A 76 14.70 -18.36 -24.45
C LYS A 76 14.09 -18.42 -25.85
N ARG A 77 13.75 -17.27 -26.43
CA ARG A 77 13.23 -17.18 -27.81
C ARG A 77 14.26 -17.72 -28.81
N ARG A 78 15.53 -17.35 -28.67
CA ARG A 78 16.62 -17.79 -29.56
C ARG A 78 16.87 -19.30 -29.48
N ARG A 79 16.75 -19.91 -28.29
CA ARG A 79 16.90 -21.37 -28.10
C ARG A 79 15.70 -22.16 -28.62
N SER A 80 14.49 -21.61 -28.51
CA SER A 80 13.27 -22.25 -29.04
C SER A 80 13.21 -22.30 -30.58
N TRP A 81 14.08 -21.54 -31.27
CA TRP A 81 14.15 -21.47 -32.73
C TRP A 81 15.29 -22.34 -33.33
N LYS A 82 16.05 -23.06 -32.50
CA LYS A 82 17.04 -24.08 -32.91
C LYS A 82 16.49 -25.48 -32.68
#